data_AF-A0A972W8Y9-F1
#
_entry.id   AF-A0A972W8Y9-F1
#
_cell.length_a   1.000
_cell.length_b   1.000
_cell.length_c   1.000
_cell.angle_alpha   90.00
_cell.angle_beta   90.00
_cell.angle_gamma   90.00
#
_symmetry.space_group_name_H-M   'P 1'
#
loop_
_entity.id
_entity.type
_entity.pdbx_description
1 polymer ?
#
loop_
_entity_poly.entity_id
_entity_poly.type
_entity_poly.pdbx_seq_one_letter_code
_entity_poly.pdbx_strand_id
1 'polypeptide(L)'
;MSRIKRKLELWRTVVLGTGIFVLLAVSAISSDPASAACAPFPKIALWDTLTHDFARRHVNDKFGGDWQAYIETLQEYKTRLRAIQQRGTGAVVTWKNKKIRLEGRSITTFLKHFDRRIEVTQCLSGRDARMQDRVENIANFATAAGGGEKANAASQCDRIPEVQWWKFKTHDSISGYVDRRYQGDWDSYIGNWTKRLEKLQNIYSRGASAVASNGIVLRGSILAIYIGNMRERIAITRCLAGIRKPSKI
;
A
#
# COMPACT_ATOMS: atom_id res chain seq x y z
N MET A 1 -39.54 59.79 6.17
CA MET A 1 -38.62 60.48 5.22
C MET A 1 -37.45 59.52 4.93
N SER A 2 -37.21 59.13 3.67
CA SER A 2 -36.11 59.65 2.81
C SER A 2 -34.71 59.33 3.38
N ARG A 3 -33.74 58.67 2.73
CA ARG A 3 -33.49 58.18 1.34
C ARG A 3 -32.53 56.95 1.48
N ILE A 4 -32.25 56.10 0.47
CA ILE A 4 -31.31 56.32 -0.66
C ILE A 4 -31.56 55.25 -1.74
N LYS A 5 -31.37 55.63 -3.01
CA LYS A 5 -31.57 54.80 -4.23
C LYS A 5 -30.22 54.35 -4.81
N ARG A 6 -30.22 53.23 -5.56
CA ARG A 6 -29.77 53.03 -6.98
C ARG A 6 -29.74 51.50 -7.28
N LYS A 7 -30.46 50.94 -8.28
CA LYS A 7 -30.40 51.05 -9.78
C LYS A 7 -29.18 50.31 -10.39
N LEU A 8 -29.40 49.27 -11.22
CA LEU A 8 -29.50 49.26 -12.72
C LEU A 8 -28.14 49.58 -13.40
N GLU A 9 -27.53 48.80 -14.31
CA GLU A 9 -27.90 47.58 -15.10
C GLU A 9 -26.67 46.63 -15.24
N LEU A 10 -26.67 45.37 -15.77
CA LEU A 10 -27.15 44.74 -17.03
C LEU A 10 -26.45 45.25 -18.31
N TRP A 11 -25.33 44.64 -18.72
CA TRP A 11 -24.68 44.85 -20.03
C TRP A 11 -24.46 43.52 -20.79
N ARG A 12 -25.00 43.46 -22.01
CA ARG A 12 -24.49 42.66 -23.13
C ARG A 12 -23.28 43.44 -23.72
N THR A 13 -22.28 42.86 -24.40
CA THR A 13 -22.40 42.26 -25.75
C THR A 13 -21.19 41.39 -26.16
N VAL A 14 -21.39 40.67 -27.27
CA VAL A 14 -20.49 39.79 -28.04
C VAL A 14 -19.22 40.49 -28.56
N VAL A 15 -18.12 39.75 -28.64
CA VAL A 15 -17.08 39.93 -29.69
C VAL A 15 -16.76 38.56 -30.31
N LEU A 16 -16.93 38.46 -31.64
CA LEU A 16 -16.38 37.38 -32.45
C LEU A 16 -14.93 37.72 -32.80
N GLY A 17 -13.98 36.84 -32.46
CA GLY A 17 -12.56 37.01 -32.77
C GLY A 17 -12.02 35.77 -33.48
N THR A 18 -11.74 35.89 -34.77
CA THR A 18 -11.05 34.86 -35.56
C THR A 18 -9.59 34.77 -35.12
N GLY A 19 -9.29 33.87 -34.17
CA GLY A 19 -7.95 33.56 -33.72
C GLY A 19 -7.50 32.20 -34.24
N ILE A 20 -6.35 32.17 -34.92
CA ILE A 20 -5.71 30.93 -35.37
C ILE A 20 -5.39 30.07 -34.13
N PHE A 21 -6.13 28.98 -33.95
CA PHE A 21 -5.78 27.95 -32.98
C PHE A 21 -4.57 27.17 -33.51
N VAL A 22 -3.37 27.66 -33.17
CA VAL A 22 -2.18 26.84 -33.20
C VAL A 22 -2.44 25.66 -32.27
N LEU A 23 -2.56 24.46 -32.85
CA LEU A 23 -2.61 23.20 -32.13
C LEU A 23 -1.24 22.95 -31.48
N LEU A 24 -0.97 23.66 -30.38
CA LEU A 24 -0.10 23.16 -29.34
C LEU A 24 -0.74 21.86 -28.86
N ALA A 25 -0.22 20.75 -29.37
CA ALA A 25 -0.43 19.44 -28.80
C ALA A 25 0.13 19.47 -27.38
N VAL A 26 -0.73 19.85 -26.43
CA VAL A 26 -0.53 19.57 -25.01
C VAL A 26 -0.47 18.06 -24.93
N SER A 27 0.75 17.53 -24.99
CA SER A 27 1.04 16.15 -24.68
C SER A 27 0.46 15.93 -23.31
N ALA A 28 -0.65 15.19 -23.24
CA ALA A 28 -1.27 14.85 -21.99
C ALA A 28 -0.21 14.07 -21.21
N ILE A 29 0.42 14.74 -20.23
CA ILE A 29 1.31 14.10 -19.28
C ILE A 29 0.42 13.08 -18.59
N SER A 30 0.54 11.85 -19.06
CA SER A 30 -0.17 10.71 -18.53
C SER A 30 0.40 10.52 -17.13
N SER A 31 -0.31 11.07 -16.16
CA SER A 31 0.05 10.99 -14.75
C SER A 31 -0.18 9.57 -14.29
N ASP A 32 0.78 8.70 -14.61
CA ASP A 32 0.79 7.29 -14.23
C ASP A 32 0.40 7.16 -12.75
N PRO A 33 -0.77 6.56 -12.43
CA PRO A 33 -1.19 6.37 -11.04
C PRO A 33 -0.40 5.24 -10.34
N ALA A 34 0.81 4.94 -10.84
CA ALA A 34 1.68 3.85 -10.39
C ALA A 34 2.30 4.11 -9.01
N SER A 35 2.45 5.37 -8.59
CA SER A 35 3.18 5.74 -7.35
C SER A 35 2.33 6.40 -6.26
N ALA A 36 1.09 6.81 -6.53
CA ALA A 36 0.23 7.45 -5.52
C ALA A 36 -0.04 6.50 -4.34
N ALA A 37 0.56 6.81 -3.19
CA ALA A 37 0.25 6.13 -1.93
C ALA A 37 -1.23 6.38 -1.59
N CYS A 38 -1.92 5.38 -1.04
CA CYS A 38 -3.31 5.54 -0.64
C CYS A 38 -3.44 6.70 0.37
N ALA A 39 -4.50 7.49 0.25
CA ALA A 39 -4.76 8.57 1.18
C ALA A 39 -4.83 8.04 2.64
N PRO A 40 -4.45 8.84 3.65
CA PRO A 40 -4.62 8.45 5.04
C PRO A 40 -6.12 8.31 5.38
N PHE A 41 -6.44 7.44 6.33
CA PHE A 41 -7.79 7.34 6.88
C PHE A 41 -8.23 8.66 7.54
N PRO A 42 -9.55 8.96 7.58
CA PRO A 42 -10.07 10.14 8.27
C PRO A 42 -9.71 10.13 9.76
N LYS A 43 -9.01 11.17 10.22
CA LYS A 43 -8.73 11.39 11.63
C LYS A 43 -9.97 11.94 12.34
N ILE A 44 -10.72 11.06 12.99
CA ILE A 44 -11.83 11.40 13.88
C ILE A 44 -11.67 10.67 15.21
N ALA A 45 -12.19 11.22 16.32
CA ALA A 45 -12.05 10.63 17.65
C ALA A 45 -12.50 9.15 17.70
N LEU A 46 -13.57 8.81 16.98
CA LEU A 46 -14.11 7.44 16.88
C LEU A 46 -13.12 6.43 16.28
N TRP A 47 -12.13 6.88 15.50
CA TRP A 47 -11.17 6.06 14.75
C TRP A 47 -9.72 6.51 14.97
N ASP A 48 -9.40 6.98 16.17
CA ASP A 48 -8.05 7.45 16.57
C ASP A 48 -6.93 6.43 16.29
N THR A 49 -7.24 5.14 16.31
CA THR A 49 -6.34 4.01 16.04
C THR A 49 -6.33 3.51 14.58
N LEU A 50 -7.15 4.07 13.70
CA LEU A 50 -7.33 3.57 12.33
C LEU A 50 -6.21 4.04 11.39
N THR A 51 -5.21 3.19 11.20
CA THR A 51 -4.13 3.37 10.21
C THR A 51 -4.20 2.32 9.09
N HIS A 52 -3.42 2.49 8.02
CA HIS A 52 -3.30 1.46 6.98
C HIS A 52 -2.87 0.11 7.58
N ASP A 53 -1.88 0.10 8.47
CA ASP A 53 -1.38 -1.13 9.10
C ASP A 53 -2.33 -1.72 10.16
N PHE A 54 -3.19 -0.90 10.76
CA PHE A 54 -4.33 -1.42 11.52
C PHE A 54 -5.31 -2.13 10.59
N ALA A 55 -5.70 -1.52 9.46
CA ALA A 55 -6.63 -2.11 8.52
C ALA A 55 -6.08 -3.42 7.92
N ARG A 56 -4.81 -3.44 7.47
CA ARG A 56 -4.16 -4.67 6.97
C ARG A 56 -4.16 -5.80 8.00
N ARG A 57 -3.79 -5.51 9.26
CA ARG A 57 -3.82 -6.52 10.32
C ARG A 57 -5.24 -7.00 10.60
N HIS A 58 -6.20 -6.09 10.71
CA HIS A 58 -7.60 -6.44 10.96
C HIS A 58 -8.19 -7.34 9.86
N VAL A 59 -7.92 -7.05 8.59
CA VAL A 59 -8.35 -7.88 7.45
C VAL A 59 -7.69 -9.25 7.49
N ASN A 60 -6.38 -9.31 7.76
CA ASN A 60 -5.68 -10.60 7.88
C ASN A 60 -6.13 -11.44 9.09
N ASP A 61 -6.41 -10.81 10.23
CA ASP A 61 -6.75 -11.50 11.48
C ASP A 61 -8.22 -11.92 11.56
N LYS A 62 -9.14 -11.16 10.95
CA LYS A 62 -10.59 -11.37 11.03
C LYS A 62 -11.24 -11.85 9.73
N PHE A 63 -10.64 -11.55 8.58
CA PHE A 63 -11.16 -11.89 7.25
C PHE A 63 -10.18 -12.77 6.45
N GLY A 64 -9.10 -13.26 7.06
CA GLY A 64 -8.12 -14.15 6.41
C GLY A 64 -7.29 -13.50 5.29
N GLY A 65 -7.36 -12.18 5.14
CA GLY A 65 -6.80 -11.45 3.99
C GLY A 65 -7.84 -11.04 2.95
N ASP A 66 -9.10 -11.47 3.10
CA ASP A 66 -10.20 -11.09 2.22
C ASP A 66 -10.62 -9.63 2.46
N TRP A 67 -10.07 -8.75 1.62
CA TRP A 67 -10.44 -7.35 1.58
C TRP A 67 -11.87 -7.12 1.08
N GLN A 68 -12.42 -7.99 0.25
CA GLN A 68 -13.75 -7.83 -0.34
C GLN A 68 -14.81 -8.07 0.75
N ALA A 69 -14.73 -9.17 1.49
CA ALA A 69 -15.62 -9.45 2.63
C ALA A 69 -15.56 -8.35 3.72
N TYR A 70 -14.39 -7.77 3.96
CA TYR A 70 -14.25 -6.61 4.86
C TYR A 70 -14.91 -5.35 4.30
N ILE A 71 -14.74 -5.05 3.00
CA ILE A 71 -15.37 -3.89 2.35
C ILE A 71 -16.90 -4.03 2.35
N GLU A 72 -17.42 -5.22 2.08
CA GLU A 72 -18.86 -5.52 2.15
C GLU A 72 -19.41 -5.29 3.57
N THR A 73 -18.70 -5.76 4.59
CA THR A 73 -19.05 -5.49 6.01
C THR A 73 -19.12 -3.98 6.31
N LEU A 74 -18.20 -3.17 5.77
CA LEU A 74 -18.24 -1.71 5.92
C LEU A 74 -19.41 -1.08 5.14
N GLN A 75 -19.72 -1.59 3.95
CA GLN A 75 -20.83 -1.12 3.12
C GLN A 75 -22.19 -1.43 3.76
N GLU A 76 -22.39 -2.64 4.28
CA GLU A 76 -23.59 -3.00 5.04
C GLU A 76 -23.81 -2.07 6.23
N TYR A 77 -22.77 -1.84 7.04
CA TYR A 77 -22.86 -0.98 8.21
C TYR A 77 -23.20 0.47 7.83
N LYS A 78 -22.59 1.00 6.77
CA LYS A 78 -22.92 2.30 6.17
C LYS A 78 -24.38 2.35 5.68
N THR A 79 -24.88 1.30 5.04
CA THR A 79 -26.28 1.20 4.58
C THR A 79 -27.26 1.22 5.75
N ARG A 80 -26.99 0.47 6.82
CA ARG A 80 -27.79 0.50 8.05
C ARG A 80 -27.83 1.90 8.67
N LEU A 81 -26.70 2.61 8.72
CA LEU A 81 -26.65 4.00 9.19
C LEU A 81 -27.40 4.99 8.29
N ARG A 82 -27.33 4.84 6.95
CA ARG A 82 -28.12 5.65 6.01
C ARG A 82 -29.62 5.44 6.19
N ALA A 83 -30.06 4.20 6.41
CA ALA A 83 -31.48 3.91 6.71
C ALA A 83 -31.93 4.57 8.03
N ILE A 84 -31.09 4.58 9.07
CA ILE A 84 -31.38 5.26 10.35
C ILE A 84 -31.48 6.78 10.15
N GLN A 85 -30.55 7.37 9.39
CA GLN A 85 -30.56 8.80 9.03
C GLN A 85 -31.84 9.18 8.25
N GLN A 86 -32.21 8.39 7.24
CA GLN A 86 -33.39 8.64 6.40
C GLN A 86 -34.70 8.60 7.18
N ARG A 87 -34.78 7.77 8.22
CA ARG A 87 -35.92 7.70 9.15
C ARG A 87 -36.00 8.88 10.14
N GLY A 88 -35.06 9.83 10.08
CA GLY A 88 -34.94 10.93 11.05
C GLY A 88 -34.49 10.50 12.45
N THR A 89 -34.16 9.21 12.63
CA THR A 89 -33.80 8.62 13.92
C THR A 89 -32.30 8.72 14.21
N GLY A 90 -31.92 8.69 15.49
CA GLY A 90 -30.52 8.64 15.91
C GLY A 90 -29.98 7.21 16.01
N ALA A 91 -28.78 6.96 15.47
CA ALA A 91 -28.03 5.73 15.69
C ALA A 91 -27.26 5.81 17.02
N VAL A 92 -27.16 4.72 17.78
CA VAL A 92 -26.25 4.64 18.93
C VAL A 92 -25.04 3.80 18.55
N VAL A 93 -23.84 4.37 18.71
CA VAL A 93 -22.57 3.68 18.49
C VAL A 93 -21.78 3.62 19.81
N THR A 94 -21.09 2.52 20.06
CA THR A 94 -20.25 2.37 21.27
C THR A 94 -18.80 2.74 20.94
N TRP A 95 -18.19 3.62 21.74
CA TRP A 95 -16.78 4.01 21.64
C TRP A 95 -16.19 4.23 23.02
N LYS A 96 -15.04 3.59 23.32
CA LYS A 96 -14.37 3.65 24.63
C LYS A 96 -15.34 3.46 25.82
N ASN A 97 -16.19 2.43 25.71
CA ASN A 97 -17.27 2.07 26.65
C ASN A 97 -18.37 3.14 26.85
N LYS A 98 -18.38 4.22 26.07
CA LYS A 98 -19.45 5.23 26.05
C LYS A 98 -20.39 5.00 24.87
N LYS A 99 -21.69 5.13 25.11
CA LYS A 99 -22.72 5.16 24.06
C LYS A 99 -22.81 6.58 23.49
N ILE A 100 -22.47 6.75 22.23
CA ILE A 100 -22.57 8.02 21.50
C ILE A 100 -23.78 7.95 20.58
N ARG A 101 -24.65 8.95 20.66
CA ARG A 101 -25.80 9.10 19.77
C ARG A 101 -25.40 9.95 18.55
N LEU A 102 -25.67 9.42 17.36
CA LEU A 102 -25.44 10.06 16.07
C LEU A 102 -26.80 10.39 15.45
N GLU A 103 -27.17 11.66 15.41
CA GLU A 103 -28.42 12.14 14.81
C GLU A 103 -28.24 13.47 14.06
N GLY A 104 -29.18 13.77 13.16
CA GLY A 104 -29.19 14.98 12.32
C GLY A 104 -27.85 15.22 11.59
N ARG A 105 -27.19 16.35 11.89
CA ARG A 105 -25.92 16.72 11.27
C ARG A 105 -24.78 15.76 11.65
N SER A 106 -24.77 15.17 12.84
CA SER A 106 -23.67 14.32 13.32
C SER A 106 -23.58 12.98 12.59
N ILE A 107 -24.70 12.29 12.37
CA ILE A 107 -24.74 11.07 11.54
C ILE A 107 -24.40 11.37 10.07
N THR A 108 -24.80 12.55 9.57
CA THR A 108 -24.47 13.00 8.21
C THR A 108 -22.96 13.19 8.02
N THR A 109 -22.29 13.86 8.97
CA THR A 109 -20.83 14.01 8.97
C THR A 109 -20.11 12.68 9.13
N PHE A 110 -20.61 11.80 10.03
CA PHE A 110 -20.04 10.48 10.23
C PHE A 110 -20.11 9.60 8.98
N LEU A 111 -21.21 9.67 8.23
CA LEU A 111 -21.37 8.97 6.95
C LEU A 111 -20.36 9.45 5.89
N LYS A 112 -20.07 10.76 5.81
CA LYS A 112 -19.00 11.28 4.93
C LYS A 112 -17.61 10.74 5.29
N HIS A 113 -17.31 10.61 6.58
CA HIS A 113 -16.08 9.94 7.02
C HIS A 113 -16.09 8.45 6.68
N PHE A 114 -17.26 7.79 6.71
CA PHE A 114 -17.41 6.38 6.32
C PHE A 114 -17.18 6.16 4.82
N ASP A 115 -17.68 7.07 3.98
CA ASP A 115 -17.41 7.08 2.54
C ASP A 115 -15.89 7.15 2.29
N ARG A 116 -15.20 8.12 2.90
CA ARG A 116 -13.74 8.26 2.77
C ARG A 116 -12.95 7.08 3.35
N ARG A 117 -13.45 6.42 4.41
CA ARG A 117 -12.85 5.18 4.94
C ARG A 117 -12.96 4.03 3.93
N ILE A 118 -14.09 3.88 3.25
CA ILE A 118 -14.28 2.83 2.25
C ILE A 118 -13.36 3.08 1.04
N GLU A 119 -13.26 4.32 0.55
CA GLU A 119 -12.34 4.70 -0.54
C GLU A 119 -10.88 4.32 -0.24
N VAL A 120 -10.38 4.67 0.96
CA VAL A 120 -9.02 4.30 1.39
C VAL A 120 -8.87 2.78 1.49
N THR A 121 -9.90 2.08 1.96
CA THR A 121 -9.90 0.61 2.07
C THR A 121 -9.84 -0.06 0.69
N GLN A 122 -10.60 0.45 -0.29
CA GLN A 122 -10.58 -0.01 -1.68
C GLN A 122 -9.21 0.22 -2.34
N CYS A 123 -8.59 1.39 -2.09
CA CYS A 123 -7.23 1.66 -2.54
C CYS A 123 -6.22 0.66 -1.95
N LEU A 124 -6.33 0.34 -0.65
CA LEU A 124 -5.47 -0.65 -0.01
C LEU A 124 -5.67 -2.05 -0.60
N SER A 125 -6.92 -2.49 -0.77
CA SER A 125 -7.27 -3.75 -1.44
C SER A 125 -6.62 -3.88 -2.82
N GLY A 126 -6.80 -2.87 -3.68
CA GLY A 126 -6.20 -2.85 -5.02
C GLY A 126 -4.67 -2.73 -5.04
N ARG A 127 -3.99 -2.42 -3.92
CA ARG A 127 -2.53 -2.47 -3.79
C ARG A 127 -2.05 -3.82 -3.25
N ASP A 128 -2.71 -4.35 -2.23
CA ASP A 128 -2.42 -5.68 -1.68
C ASP A 128 -2.65 -6.76 -2.76
N ALA A 129 -3.74 -6.68 -3.55
CA ALA A 129 -4.01 -7.60 -4.67
C ALA A 129 -2.93 -7.56 -5.76
N ARG A 130 -2.52 -6.37 -6.23
CA ARG A 130 -1.41 -6.21 -7.20
C ARG A 130 -0.07 -6.71 -6.63
N MET A 131 0.12 -6.61 -5.32
CA MET A 131 1.33 -7.12 -4.68
C MET A 131 1.30 -8.65 -4.56
N GLN A 132 0.14 -9.25 -4.33
CA GLN A 132 -0.03 -10.69 -4.29
C GLN A 132 0.10 -11.33 -5.68
N ASP A 133 -0.52 -10.75 -6.71
CA ASP A 133 -0.28 -11.09 -8.12
C ASP A 133 1.21 -10.98 -8.48
N ARG A 134 1.90 -9.88 -8.11
CA ARG A 134 3.36 -9.79 -8.27
C ARG A 134 4.10 -10.92 -7.54
N VAL A 135 3.68 -11.32 -6.35
CA VAL A 135 4.31 -12.41 -5.58
C VAL A 135 4.11 -13.78 -6.25
N GLU A 136 2.94 -14.03 -6.84
CA GLU A 136 2.65 -15.24 -7.61
C GLU A 136 3.42 -15.24 -8.94
N ASN A 137 3.41 -14.13 -9.67
CA ASN A 137 4.17 -13.97 -10.91
C ASN A 137 5.69 -14.08 -10.70
N ILE A 138 6.26 -13.53 -9.61
CA ILE A 138 7.68 -13.74 -9.25
C ILE A 138 7.99 -15.22 -8.97
N ALA A 139 7.02 -16.03 -8.50
CA ALA A 139 7.22 -17.48 -8.38
C ALA A 139 7.32 -18.17 -9.76
N ASN A 140 6.65 -17.61 -10.77
CA ASN A 140 6.63 -18.13 -12.14
C ASN A 140 7.82 -17.63 -12.99
N PHE A 141 8.38 -16.45 -12.70
CA PHE A 141 9.48 -15.83 -13.46
C PHE A 141 10.90 -16.36 -13.16
N ALA A 142 11.05 -17.48 -12.44
CA ALA A 142 12.35 -18.03 -12.05
C ALA A 142 13.22 -18.61 -13.21
N THR A 143 12.87 -18.35 -14.48
CA THR A 143 13.44 -19.05 -15.66
C THR A 143 13.78 -18.14 -16.85
N ALA A 144 13.71 -16.80 -16.73
CA ALA A 144 14.03 -15.88 -17.84
C ALA A 144 15.08 -14.83 -17.45
N ALA A 145 16.22 -14.84 -18.15
CA ALA A 145 17.28 -13.84 -18.01
C ALA A 145 17.50 -13.12 -19.35
N GLY A 146 17.65 -11.79 -19.34
CA GLY A 146 18.17 -11.04 -20.49
C GLY A 146 17.65 -9.61 -20.66
N GLY A 147 18.56 -8.62 -20.55
CA GLY A 147 18.40 -7.25 -21.05
C GLY A 147 17.67 -6.26 -20.10
N GLY A 148 18.20 -5.08 -19.77
CA GLY A 148 19.58 -4.59 -19.91
C GLY A 148 19.65 -3.07 -20.13
N GLU A 149 20.24 -2.33 -19.18
CA GLU A 149 20.90 -1.03 -19.44
C GLU A 149 21.87 -0.67 -18.28
N LYS A 150 22.84 0.23 -18.53
CA LYS A 150 24.05 0.38 -17.69
C LYS A 150 23.89 1.36 -16.52
N ALA A 151 24.36 0.94 -15.34
CA ALA A 151 24.89 1.84 -14.30
C ALA A 151 25.97 1.10 -13.46
N ASN A 152 26.70 1.83 -12.61
CA ASN A 152 27.89 1.40 -11.82
C ASN A 152 27.79 0.03 -11.11
N ALA A 153 28.90 -0.51 -10.61
CA ALA A 153 28.93 -1.81 -9.89
C ALA A 153 28.06 -1.88 -8.61
N ALA A 154 27.63 -0.75 -8.05
CA ALA A 154 26.62 -0.66 -6.97
C ALA A 154 25.19 -0.35 -7.48
N SER A 155 25.03 -0.20 -8.79
CA SER A 155 23.78 0.04 -9.53
C SER A 155 23.38 -1.14 -10.42
N GLN A 156 24.26 -2.12 -10.63
CA GLN A 156 24.00 -3.32 -11.44
C GLN A 156 22.98 -4.28 -10.80
N CYS A 157 22.69 -4.12 -9.51
CA CYS A 157 21.69 -4.89 -8.78
C CYS A 157 20.61 -3.98 -8.21
N ASP A 158 19.36 -4.48 -8.18
CA ASP A 158 18.24 -3.74 -7.61
C ASP A 158 18.47 -3.36 -6.14
N ARG A 159 17.76 -2.30 -5.71
CA ARG A 159 17.83 -1.80 -4.33
C ARG A 159 17.21 -2.81 -3.36
N ILE A 160 17.90 -3.06 -2.23
CA ILE A 160 17.40 -3.94 -1.16
C ILE A 160 16.04 -3.43 -0.63
N PRO A 161 15.01 -4.31 -0.51
CA PRO A 161 13.70 -3.93 0.00
C PRO A 161 13.75 -3.33 1.42
N GLU A 162 12.96 -2.29 1.65
CA GLU A 162 12.92 -1.55 2.91
C GLU A 162 12.07 -2.29 3.98
N VAL A 163 12.66 -3.31 4.60
CA VAL A 163 12.05 -4.01 5.74
C VAL A 163 12.64 -3.48 7.06
N GLN A 164 11.77 -2.99 7.95
CA GLN A 164 12.19 -2.30 9.16
C GLN A 164 13.08 -3.14 10.10
N TRP A 165 12.75 -4.42 10.28
CA TRP A 165 13.46 -5.34 11.18
C TRP A 165 14.67 -6.07 10.56
N TRP A 166 15.02 -5.78 9.30
CA TRP A 166 16.26 -6.33 8.73
C TRP A 166 17.49 -5.56 9.20
N LYS A 167 18.51 -6.29 9.68
CA LYS A 167 19.78 -5.71 10.18
C LYS A 167 20.63 -5.04 9.09
N PHE A 168 20.60 -5.58 7.87
CA PHE A 168 21.44 -5.13 6.74
C PHE A 168 20.54 -4.68 5.58
N LYS A 169 20.53 -3.37 5.30
CA LYS A 169 19.59 -2.69 4.39
C LYS A 169 20.24 -2.07 3.14
N THR A 170 21.56 -2.17 3.00
CA THR A 170 22.33 -1.69 1.82
C THR A 170 23.22 -2.79 1.26
N HIS A 171 23.61 -2.69 -0.02
CA HIS A 171 24.53 -3.64 -0.67
C HIS A 171 25.86 -3.75 0.08
N ASP A 172 26.45 -2.63 0.51
CA ASP A 172 27.72 -2.63 1.28
C ASP A 172 27.57 -3.31 2.64
N SER A 173 26.46 -3.05 3.35
CA SER A 173 26.20 -3.66 4.66
C SER A 173 26.03 -5.19 4.57
N ILE A 174 25.51 -5.69 3.44
CA ILE A 174 25.40 -7.12 3.14
C ILE A 174 26.77 -7.67 2.77
N SER A 175 27.44 -7.05 1.80
CA SER A 175 28.73 -7.51 1.29
C SER A 175 29.78 -7.59 2.39
N GLY A 176 29.98 -6.50 3.15
CA GLY A 176 30.89 -6.51 4.29
C GLY A 176 30.46 -7.45 5.41
N TYR A 177 29.21 -7.90 5.49
CA TYR A 177 28.82 -8.98 6.40
C TYR A 177 29.17 -10.37 5.86
N VAL A 178 29.02 -10.61 4.55
CA VAL A 178 29.47 -11.84 3.89
C VAL A 178 31.00 -11.96 3.97
N ASP A 179 31.73 -10.91 3.63
CA ASP A 179 33.20 -10.87 3.70
C ASP A 179 33.70 -11.23 5.11
N ARG A 180 33.15 -10.60 6.17
CA ARG A 180 33.59 -10.82 7.56
C ARG A 180 33.07 -12.09 8.23
N ARG A 181 31.82 -12.51 7.96
CA ARG A 181 31.18 -13.63 8.68
C ARG A 181 31.20 -14.95 7.91
N TYR A 182 31.25 -14.88 6.59
CA TYR A 182 31.25 -16.01 5.68
C TYR A 182 32.56 -16.11 4.87
N GLN A 183 33.56 -15.25 5.12
CA GLN A 183 34.85 -15.25 4.42
C GLN A 183 34.70 -15.09 2.89
N GLY A 184 33.67 -14.37 2.45
CA GLY A 184 33.33 -14.23 1.03
C GLY A 184 32.48 -15.38 0.46
N ASP A 185 32.11 -16.39 1.25
CA ASP A 185 31.17 -17.44 0.82
C ASP A 185 29.73 -16.90 0.73
N TRP A 186 29.42 -16.36 -0.44
CA TRP A 186 28.09 -15.93 -0.83
C TRP A 186 27.08 -17.08 -0.92
N ASP A 187 27.51 -18.30 -1.24
CA ASP A 187 26.59 -19.41 -1.48
C ASP A 187 26.01 -19.92 -0.15
N SER A 188 26.84 -20.03 0.90
CA SER A 188 26.36 -20.28 2.27
C SER A 188 25.44 -19.17 2.80
N TYR A 189 25.75 -17.91 2.50
CA TYR A 189 24.88 -16.78 2.91
C TYR A 189 23.51 -16.85 2.20
N ILE A 190 23.49 -17.05 0.88
CA ILE A 190 22.28 -17.18 0.06
C ILE A 190 21.48 -18.42 0.48
N GLY A 191 22.14 -19.55 0.77
CA GLY A 191 21.52 -20.77 1.27
C GLY A 191 20.77 -20.55 2.58
N ASN A 192 21.34 -19.77 3.51
CA ASN A 192 20.68 -19.41 4.77
C ASN A 192 19.43 -18.53 4.58
N TRP A 193 19.40 -17.65 3.57
CA TRP A 193 18.18 -16.90 3.23
C TRP A 193 17.14 -17.77 2.52
N THR A 194 17.59 -18.67 1.64
CA THR A 194 16.71 -19.59 0.90
C THR A 194 15.96 -20.54 1.86
N LYS A 195 16.67 -21.17 2.81
CA LYS A 195 16.08 -21.98 3.88
C LYS A 195 15.08 -21.22 4.77
N ARG A 196 15.22 -19.89 4.91
CA ARG A 196 14.27 -19.05 5.64
C ARG A 196 13.03 -18.74 4.79
N LEU A 197 13.20 -18.51 3.49
CA LEU A 197 12.11 -18.32 2.54
C LEU A 197 11.21 -19.57 2.47
N GLU A 198 11.80 -20.76 2.32
CA GLU A 198 11.09 -22.05 2.31
C GLU A 198 10.21 -22.23 3.57
N LYS A 199 10.77 -21.95 4.75
CA LYS A 199 10.02 -22.01 6.02
C LYS A 199 8.84 -21.04 6.04
N LEU A 200 9.01 -19.81 5.55
CA LEU A 200 7.92 -18.83 5.49
C LEU A 200 6.83 -19.25 4.50
N GLN A 201 7.21 -19.77 3.32
CA GLN A 201 6.28 -20.32 2.33
C GLN A 201 5.47 -21.49 2.90
N ASN A 202 6.11 -22.40 3.65
CA ASN A 202 5.45 -23.52 4.31
C ASN A 202 4.56 -23.10 5.50
N ILE A 203 4.85 -21.98 6.18
CA ILE A 203 3.93 -21.37 7.17
C ILE A 203 2.71 -20.79 6.45
N TYR A 204 2.94 -20.05 5.37
CA TYR A 204 1.90 -19.41 4.57
C TYR A 204 0.94 -20.42 3.93
N SER A 205 1.46 -21.50 3.32
CA SER A 205 0.65 -22.55 2.70
C SER A 205 -0.24 -23.33 3.67
N ARG A 206 0.01 -23.21 4.98
CA ARG A 206 -0.80 -23.79 6.06
C ARG A 206 -1.73 -22.79 6.73
N GLY A 207 -1.85 -21.56 6.21
CA GLY A 207 -2.66 -20.47 6.80
C GLY A 207 -2.16 -19.97 8.16
N ALA A 208 -0.93 -20.35 8.55
CA ALA A 208 -0.35 -20.06 9.84
C ALA A 208 0.36 -18.68 9.87
N SER A 209 0.76 -18.26 11.06
CA SER A 209 1.47 -17.00 11.29
C SER A 209 2.96 -17.23 11.57
N ALA A 210 3.80 -16.31 11.14
CA ALA A 210 5.19 -16.19 11.59
C ALA A 210 5.34 -14.97 12.53
N VAL A 211 6.37 -14.96 13.38
CA VAL A 211 6.70 -13.79 14.22
C VAL A 211 8.08 -13.27 13.81
N ALA A 212 8.17 -12.00 13.45
CA ALA A 212 9.41 -11.32 13.12
C ALA A 212 10.24 -11.03 14.39
N SER A 213 11.54 -10.78 14.22
CA SER A 213 12.47 -10.55 15.34
C SER A 213 12.17 -9.32 16.20
N ASN A 214 11.27 -8.43 15.76
CA ASN A 214 10.76 -7.27 16.51
C ASN A 214 9.34 -7.50 17.07
N GLY A 215 8.86 -8.74 17.11
CA GLY A 215 7.53 -9.11 17.64
C GLY A 215 6.36 -8.89 16.66
N ILE A 216 6.60 -8.40 15.44
CA ILE A 216 5.51 -8.26 14.46
C ILE A 216 5.02 -9.64 14.02
N VAL A 217 3.72 -9.88 14.17
CA VAL A 217 3.04 -11.07 13.64
C VAL A 217 2.79 -10.87 12.14
N LEU A 218 3.25 -11.84 11.34
CA LEU A 218 3.11 -11.90 9.90
C LEU A 218 2.09 -13.00 9.57
N ARG A 219 0.94 -12.62 9.01
CA ARG A 219 -0.15 -13.53 8.60
C ARG A 219 -0.82 -13.02 7.32
N GLY A 220 -1.42 -13.91 6.53
CA GLY A 220 -2.18 -13.55 5.33
C GLY A 220 -1.37 -12.69 4.36
N SER A 221 -1.93 -11.58 3.86
CA SER A 221 -1.26 -10.66 2.95
C SER A 221 0.06 -10.11 3.53
N ILE A 222 0.15 -9.83 4.83
CA ILE A 222 1.40 -9.35 5.45
C ILE A 222 2.51 -10.42 5.36
N LEU A 223 2.17 -11.70 5.48
CA LEU A 223 3.13 -12.79 5.29
C LEU A 223 3.48 -13.00 3.82
N ALA A 224 2.51 -12.92 2.90
CA ALA A 224 2.74 -12.98 1.46
C ALA A 224 3.69 -11.87 0.97
N ILE A 225 3.45 -10.63 1.41
CA ILE A 225 4.30 -9.47 1.14
C ILE A 225 5.72 -9.70 1.68
N TYR A 226 5.85 -10.25 2.89
CA TYR A 226 7.17 -10.56 3.44
C TYR A 226 7.89 -11.67 2.67
N ILE A 227 7.18 -12.68 2.18
CA ILE A 227 7.71 -13.72 1.27
C ILE A 227 8.20 -13.09 -0.04
N GLY A 228 7.47 -12.10 -0.58
CA GLY A 228 7.90 -11.29 -1.73
C GLY A 228 9.23 -10.58 -1.46
N ASN A 229 9.31 -9.78 -0.40
CA ASN A 229 10.54 -9.09 0.02
C ASN A 229 11.72 -10.06 0.20
N MET A 230 11.47 -11.25 0.78
CA MET A 230 12.49 -12.30 0.96
C MET A 230 13.01 -12.84 -0.38
N ARG A 231 12.14 -13.04 -1.39
CA ARG A 231 12.53 -13.44 -2.75
C ARG A 231 13.37 -12.35 -3.43
N GLU A 232 12.92 -11.10 -3.42
CA GLU A 232 13.64 -9.96 -4.00
C GLU A 232 15.04 -9.82 -3.36
N ARG A 233 15.14 -9.91 -2.03
CA ARG A 233 16.44 -9.88 -1.34
C ARG A 233 17.37 -11.01 -1.78
N ILE A 234 16.87 -12.23 -1.98
CA ILE A 234 17.68 -13.36 -2.46
C ILE A 234 18.18 -13.11 -3.88
N ALA A 235 17.32 -12.60 -4.78
CA ALA A 235 17.71 -12.24 -6.14
C ALA A 235 18.82 -11.17 -6.17
N ILE A 236 18.66 -10.09 -5.40
CA ILE A 236 19.68 -9.04 -5.27
C ILE A 236 20.98 -9.59 -4.69
N THR A 237 20.89 -10.46 -3.67
CA THR A 237 22.08 -11.08 -3.06
C THR A 237 22.83 -11.98 -4.05
N ARG A 238 22.12 -12.69 -4.95
CA ARG A 238 22.73 -13.46 -6.05
C ARG A 238 23.42 -12.55 -7.06
N CYS A 239 22.81 -11.42 -7.42
CA CYS A 239 23.44 -10.42 -8.28
C CYS A 239 24.75 -9.87 -7.66
N LEU A 240 24.73 -9.47 -6.38
CA LEU A 240 25.93 -9.01 -5.67
C LEU A 240 27.04 -10.08 -5.62
N ALA A 241 26.67 -11.35 -5.42
CA ALA A 241 27.60 -12.47 -5.47
C ALA A 241 28.25 -12.63 -6.86
N GLY A 242 27.46 -12.48 -7.93
CA GLY A 242 27.95 -12.54 -9.32
C GLY A 242 28.96 -11.46 -9.66
N ILE A 243 28.78 -10.23 -9.14
CA ILE A 243 29.73 -9.12 -9.33
C ILE A 243 31.04 -9.35 -8.56
N ARG A 244 31.00 -10.10 -7.44
CA ARG A 244 32.15 -10.27 -6.54
C ARG A 244 32.93 -11.58 -6.68
N LYS A 245 32.38 -12.62 -7.30
CA LYS A 245 33.15 -13.83 -7.64
C LYS A 245 34.06 -13.48 -8.83
N PRO A 246 35.41 -13.46 -8.68
CA PRO A 246 36.27 -13.32 -9.84
C PRO A 246 36.04 -14.52 -10.78
N SER A 247 35.87 -14.24 -12.07
CA SER A 247 35.80 -15.31 -13.07
C SER A 247 37.10 -16.11 -12.99
N LYS A 248 37.00 -17.43 -12.76
CA LYS A 248 38.16 -18.30 -12.92
C LYS A 248 38.55 -18.29 -14.39
N ILE A 249 39.74 -17.77 -14.68
CA ILE A 249 40.49 -17.98 -15.92
C ILE A 249 41.36 -19.21 -15.67
#